data_AF-A0A1Y1WV40-F1
#
_entry.id   AF-A0A1Y1WV40-F1
#
_cell.length_a   1.000
_cell.length_b   1.000
_cell.length_c   1.000
_cell.angle_alpha   90.00
_cell.angle_beta   90.00
_cell.angle_gamma   90.00
#
_symmetry.space_group_name_H-M   'P 1'
#
loop_
_entity.id
_entity.type
_entity.pdbx_description
1 polymer ?
#
loop_
_entity_poly.entity_id
_entity_poly.type
_entity_poly.pdbx_seq_one_letter_code
_entity_poly.pdbx_strand_id
1 'polypeptide(L)'
;MHFNTRFLLTLLATVSQFGSSSAAGWTNADSNWMNFINGNWKLNQINIPGTHDSGTYNIRDDYGWIGNEIKVAYARTQDLSIMKQLESGIRYLDIRLGDDDDDDVIIVHGDLYGESLANGKNDKGENLTLKQVLNDCRNFLNTHVTETIIIHLKNESNCKGIPFFDAHQIGIDSGNCLNSDRQKIVNNLTSNKNYYFTEKRMPKLNEVRGKIVVATRETDYNGMYLTFPGNRSKEIRLCSSNPSFKCAFDNNYRCCIQDAYELAENEKWEAIIRIINEQNKSYNQGDSRIENTLDINFMSTTVGTLKLVANSLKKN
;
A
#
# COMPACT_ATOMS: atom_id res chain seq x y z
N MET A 1 -10.86 -19.07 -35.09
CA MET A 1 -10.53 -17.66 -34.82
C MET A 1 -10.20 -17.52 -33.34
N HIS A 2 -8.91 -17.55 -32.98
CA HIS A 2 -8.48 -17.28 -31.61
C HIS A 2 -8.43 -15.76 -31.41
N PHE A 3 -9.39 -15.21 -30.67
CA PHE A 3 -9.27 -13.86 -30.13
C PHE A 3 -8.24 -13.91 -29.01
N ASN A 4 -6.99 -13.59 -29.36
CA ASN A 4 -5.88 -13.46 -28.43
C ASN A 4 -5.88 -12.01 -27.89
N THR A 5 -6.96 -11.61 -27.22
CA THR A 5 -7.04 -10.31 -26.54
C THR A 5 -6.37 -10.46 -25.16
N ARG A 6 -5.05 -10.39 -25.14
CA ARG A 6 -4.30 -10.14 -23.90
C ARG A 6 -4.54 -8.67 -23.54
N PHE A 7 -5.49 -8.44 -22.64
CA PHE A 7 -5.68 -7.13 -22.03
C PHE A 7 -4.40 -6.74 -21.27
N LEU A 8 -4.09 -5.47 -21.34
CA LEU A 8 -2.89 -4.87 -20.79
C LEU A 8 -3.14 -4.54 -19.30
N LEU A 9 -2.26 -5.00 -18.41
CA LEU A 9 -2.49 -5.00 -16.97
C LEU A 9 -1.36 -4.32 -16.17
N THR A 10 -1.62 -3.09 -15.73
CA THR A 10 -0.93 -2.25 -14.74
C THR A 10 -1.55 -2.38 -13.35
N LEU A 11 -0.78 -2.71 -12.31
CA LEU A 11 -1.20 -2.52 -10.93
C LEU A 11 -1.46 -1.02 -10.67
N LEU A 12 -2.72 -0.62 -10.58
CA LEU A 12 -3.13 0.75 -10.28
C LEU A 12 -3.30 0.88 -8.76
N ALA A 13 -2.28 1.37 -8.07
CA ALA A 13 -2.43 1.74 -6.67
C ALA A 13 -3.02 3.16 -6.58
N THR A 14 -4.29 3.21 -6.17
CA THR A 14 -5.02 4.32 -5.53
C THR A 14 -6.02 5.16 -6.32
N VAL A 15 -7.25 5.15 -5.77
CA VAL A 15 -8.24 6.23 -5.81
C VAL A 15 -8.22 6.83 -4.39
N SER A 16 -8.03 8.16 -4.26
CA SER A 16 -7.95 8.86 -2.96
C SER A 16 -9.30 9.38 -2.45
N GLN A 17 -10.38 9.15 -3.18
CA GLN A 17 -11.73 9.54 -2.77
C GLN A 17 -12.77 8.82 -3.63
N PHE A 18 -13.61 7.96 -3.02
CA PHE A 18 -14.91 7.64 -3.60
C PHE A 18 -15.87 8.74 -3.17
N GLY A 19 -16.04 9.77 -4.02
CA GLY A 19 -17.05 10.80 -3.79
C GLY A 19 -18.41 10.15 -3.53
N SER A 20 -19.06 10.55 -2.43
CA SER A 20 -20.37 10.07 -2.02
C SER A 20 -21.40 10.35 -3.12
N SER A 21 -21.60 9.35 -3.98
CA SER A 21 -22.74 9.30 -4.89
C SER A 21 -23.70 8.26 -4.31
N SER A 22 -24.85 8.78 -3.89
CA SER A 22 -26.06 8.08 -3.46
C SER A 22 -26.16 6.62 -3.94
N ALA A 23 -26.19 5.69 -2.99
CA ALA A 23 -26.91 4.40 -3.03
C ALA A 23 -27.03 3.69 -4.39
N ALA A 24 -25.97 3.64 -5.20
CA ALA A 24 -25.79 2.58 -6.18
C ALA A 24 -25.12 1.44 -5.44
N GLY A 25 -25.90 0.44 -5.02
CA GLY A 25 -25.39 -0.69 -4.24
C GLY A 25 -24.20 -1.34 -4.95
N TRP A 26 -23.12 -1.57 -4.21
CA TRP A 26 -21.98 -2.38 -4.66
C TRP A 26 -22.51 -3.67 -5.27
N THR A 27 -22.15 -3.93 -6.53
CA THR A 27 -22.66 -5.12 -7.20
C THR A 27 -21.82 -6.32 -6.77
N ASN A 28 -22.42 -7.51 -6.81
CA ASN A 28 -21.67 -8.75 -6.60
C ASN A 28 -20.51 -8.93 -7.60
N ALA A 29 -20.55 -8.21 -8.74
CA ALA A 29 -19.48 -8.20 -9.72
C ALA A 29 -18.24 -7.42 -9.23
N ASP A 30 -18.43 -6.31 -8.51
CA ASP A 30 -17.34 -5.49 -7.98
C ASP A 30 -16.57 -6.24 -6.88
N SER A 31 -17.29 -6.98 -6.03
CA SER A 31 -16.66 -7.76 -4.96
C SER A 31 -16.10 -9.11 -5.42
N ASN A 32 -16.37 -9.59 -6.64
CA ASN A 32 -15.89 -10.89 -7.15
C ASN A 32 -15.20 -10.79 -8.53
N TRP A 33 -14.59 -9.66 -8.85
CA TRP A 33 -14.05 -9.41 -10.19
C TRP A 33 -12.92 -10.37 -10.59
N MET A 34 -12.13 -10.90 -9.64
CA MET A 34 -11.07 -11.85 -9.98
C MET A 34 -11.60 -13.22 -10.41
N ASN A 35 -12.88 -13.55 -10.17
CA ASN A 35 -13.52 -14.77 -10.69
C ASN A 35 -13.48 -14.84 -12.23
N PHE A 36 -13.51 -13.68 -12.91
CA PHE A 36 -13.49 -13.60 -14.36
C PHE A 36 -12.08 -13.68 -14.98
N ILE A 37 -11.05 -13.82 -14.14
CA ILE A 37 -9.64 -13.83 -14.57
C ILE A 37 -9.10 -15.25 -14.65
N ASN A 38 -8.31 -15.53 -15.69
CA ASN A 38 -7.63 -16.80 -15.82
C ASN A 38 -6.68 -17.04 -14.65
N GLY A 39 -6.97 -18.07 -13.85
CA GLY A 39 -6.20 -18.43 -12.67
C GLY A 39 -4.74 -18.82 -12.92
N ASN A 40 -4.35 -19.07 -14.19
CA ASN A 40 -2.96 -19.35 -14.57
C ASN A 40 -2.09 -18.09 -14.70
N TRP A 41 -2.68 -16.90 -14.72
CA TRP A 41 -1.92 -15.65 -14.73
C TRP A 41 -1.27 -15.41 -13.37
N LYS A 42 -0.07 -14.86 -13.39
CA LYS A 42 0.63 -14.39 -12.19
C LYS A 42 0.05 -13.06 -11.72
N LEU A 43 0.16 -12.75 -10.43
CA LEU A 43 -0.41 -11.51 -9.89
C LEU A 43 0.20 -10.24 -10.52
N ASN A 44 1.49 -10.26 -10.88
CA ASN A 44 2.14 -9.15 -11.59
C ASN A 44 1.59 -8.91 -13.01
N GLN A 45 0.76 -9.83 -13.52
CA GLN A 45 0.11 -9.73 -14.82
C GLN A 45 -1.35 -9.27 -14.67
N ILE A 46 -1.77 -8.79 -13.49
CA ILE A 46 -3.14 -8.39 -13.21
C ILE A 46 -3.20 -6.91 -12.78
N ASN A 47 -4.17 -6.17 -13.32
CA ASN A 47 -4.52 -4.82 -12.90
C ASN A 47 -5.22 -4.96 -11.55
N ILE A 48 -4.52 -4.79 -10.45
CA ILE A 48 -5.11 -4.92 -9.11
C ILE A 48 -5.25 -3.49 -8.53
N PRO A 49 -6.47 -2.99 -8.28
CA PRO A 49 -6.66 -1.71 -7.64
C PRO A 49 -6.22 -1.78 -6.17
N GLY A 50 -5.55 -0.71 -5.71
CA GLY A 50 -5.07 -0.59 -4.34
C GLY A 50 -5.49 0.68 -3.62
N THR A 51 -5.30 0.74 -2.31
CA THR A 51 -5.47 1.93 -1.46
C THR A 51 -4.17 2.24 -0.70
N HIS A 52 -3.86 3.52 -0.54
CA HIS A 52 -2.68 4.03 0.17
C HIS A 52 -3.08 4.34 1.60
N ASP A 53 -2.28 3.90 2.57
CA ASP A 53 -2.58 3.96 4.00
C ASP A 53 -4.02 3.53 4.31
N SER A 54 -4.35 2.30 3.91
CA SER A 54 -5.72 1.77 3.85
C SER A 54 -6.48 1.88 5.18
N GLY A 55 -5.78 1.83 6.32
CA GLY A 55 -6.38 1.86 7.66
C GLY A 55 -6.63 3.26 8.24
N THR A 56 -6.40 4.34 7.48
CA THR A 56 -6.61 5.72 7.98
C THR A 56 -8.08 6.18 7.92
N TYR A 57 -8.99 5.29 7.50
CA TYR A 57 -10.36 5.63 7.12
C TYR A 57 -11.23 6.27 8.20
N ASN A 58 -10.85 6.10 9.47
CA ASN A 58 -11.59 6.65 10.60
C ASN A 58 -10.71 7.51 11.52
N ILE A 59 -9.63 8.09 10.99
CA ILE A 59 -8.93 9.18 11.70
C ILE A 59 -9.91 10.36 11.82
N ARG A 60 -10.20 10.76 13.06
CA ARG A 60 -11.18 11.80 13.41
C ARG A 60 -10.53 12.93 14.21
N ASP A 61 -11.23 14.05 14.26
CA ASP A 61 -10.99 15.09 15.26
C ASP A 61 -11.60 14.63 16.60
N ASP A 62 -10.73 14.22 17.51
CA ASP A 62 -11.08 13.67 18.82
C ASP A 62 -11.16 14.72 19.96
N TYR A 63 -10.72 15.96 19.73
CA TYR A 63 -10.55 16.96 20.80
C TYR A 63 -10.88 18.42 20.45
N GLY A 64 -11.44 18.73 19.27
CA GLY A 64 -12.00 20.07 18.97
C GLY A 64 -10.99 21.22 18.99
N TRP A 65 -9.70 20.91 18.97
CA TRP A 65 -8.61 21.86 18.85
C TRP A 65 -8.23 22.02 17.38
N ILE A 66 -7.90 23.23 16.93
CA ILE A 66 -7.61 23.59 15.54
C ILE A 66 -6.54 22.68 14.89
N GLY A 67 -5.65 22.05 15.67
CA GLY A 67 -4.67 21.08 15.17
C GLY A 67 -5.25 19.74 14.69
N ASN A 68 -6.46 19.36 15.10
CA ASN A 68 -7.07 18.10 14.73
C ASN A 68 -7.69 18.09 13.33
N GLU A 69 -8.26 19.21 12.88
CA GLU A 69 -8.67 19.35 11.47
C GLU A 69 -7.46 19.21 10.53
N ILE A 70 -6.32 19.77 10.93
CA ILE A 70 -5.04 19.63 10.20
C ILE A 70 -4.57 18.17 10.22
N LYS A 71 -4.71 17.46 11.36
CA LYS A 71 -4.40 16.03 11.46
C LYS A 71 -5.26 15.18 10.54
N VAL A 72 -6.58 15.38 10.50
CA VAL A 72 -7.45 14.65 9.57
C VAL A 72 -7.10 14.97 8.12
N ALA A 73 -6.93 16.25 7.79
CA ALA A 73 -6.58 16.67 6.44
C ALA A 73 -5.23 16.10 5.97
N TYR A 74 -4.26 15.94 6.88
CA TYR A 74 -2.95 15.40 6.57
C TYR A 74 -2.94 13.87 6.51
N ALA A 75 -3.56 13.21 7.49
CA ALA A 75 -3.34 11.78 7.73
C ALA A 75 -4.43 10.86 7.19
N ARG A 76 -5.63 11.37 6.91
CA ARG A 76 -6.73 10.55 6.38
C ARG A 76 -6.64 10.47 4.86
N THR A 77 -6.34 9.27 4.37
CA THR A 77 -6.23 8.99 2.93
C THR A 77 -7.42 8.20 2.38
N GLN A 78 -8.24 7.62 3.27
CA GLN A 78 -9.40 6.81 2.93
C GLN A 78 -10.65 7.28 3.70
N ASP A 79 -11.83 6.91 3.22
CA ASP A 79 -13.12 7.14 3.86
C ASP A 79 -13.92 5.85 4.11
N LEU A 80 -13.57 4.77 3.42
CA LEU A 80 -14.15 3.44 3.56
C LEU A 80 -13.36 2.56 4.54
N SER A 81 -14.05 1.79 5.38
CA SER A 81 -13.41 0.75 6.21
C SER A 81 -12.74 -0.32 5.34
N ILE A 82 -11.84 -1.11 5.91
CA ILE A 82 -11.14 -2.19 5.18
C ILE A 82 -12.14 -3.10 4.46
N MET A 83 -13.17 -3.58 5.16
CA MET A 83 -14.21 -4.42 4.54
C MET A 83 -14.88 -3.72 3.34
N LYS A 84 -15.26 -2.44 3.48
CA LYS A 84 -15.91 -1.68 2.40
C LYS A 84 -14.97 -1.42 1.21
N GLN A 85 -13.67 -1.24 1.45
CA GLN A 85 -12.67 -1.18 0.37
C GLN A 85 -12.62 -2.50 -0.39
N LEU A 86 -12.67 -3.65 0.30
CA LEU A 86 -12.67 -4.97 -0.35
C LEU A 86 -13.98 -5.19 -1.14
N GLU A 87 -15.12 -4.80 -0.58
CA GLU A 87 -16.42 -4.85 -1.27
C GLU A 87 -16.47 -3.96 -2.52
N SER A 88 -15.72 -2.85 -2.53
CA SER A 88 -15.59 -1.96 -3.70
C SER A 88 -14.56 -2.41 -4.73
N GLY A 89 -13.99 -3.60 -4.57
CA GLY A 89 -13.08 -4.23 -5.53
C GLY A 89 -11.60 -4.00 -5.25
N ILE A 90 -11.22 -3.30 -4.17
CA ILE A 90 -9.82 -3.13 -3.77
C ILE A 90 -9.22 -4.48 -3.37
N ARG A 91 -7.99 -4.75 -3.83
CA ARG A 91 -7.27 -6.02 -3.58
C ARG A 91 -5.80 -5.82 -3.22
N TYR A 92 -5.32 -4.58 -3.18
CA TYR A 92 -4.02 -4.21 -2.64
C TYR A 92 -4.21 -3.21 -1.50
N LEU A 93 -3.80 -3.59 -0.29
CA LEU A 93 -3.92 -2.75 0.90
C LEU A 93 -2.54 -2.34 1.39
N ASP A 94 -2.27 -1.03 1.39
CA ASP A 94 -1.06 -0.46 1.95
C ASP A 94 -1.24 -0.22 3.45
N ILE A 95 -0.54 -0.99 4.26
CA ILE A 95 -0.75 -1.09 5.71
C ILE A 95 0.53 -0.67 6.43
N ARG A 96 0.40 0.46 7.13
CA ARG A 96 1.47 1.12 7.88
C ARG A 96 1.36 0.77 9.35
N LEU A 97 2.44 0.23 9.91
CA LEU A 97 2.46 -0.35 11.25
C LEU A 97 3.15 0.58 12.24
N GLY A 98 2.54 0.74 13.41
CA GLY A 98 3.11 1.36 14.60
C GLY A 98 3.00 0.46 15.82
N ASP A 99 3.57 0.89 16.94
CA ASP A 99 3.39 0.25 18.25
C ASP A 99 2.28 0.93 19.03
N ASP A 100 1.57 0.13 19.82
CA ASP A 100 0.79 0.62 20.96
C ASP A 100 1.55 0.33 22.27
N ASP A 101 1.14 0.98 23.35
CA ASP A 101 1.74 0.79 24.68
C ASP A 101 1.50 -0.63 25.26
N ASP A 102 0.55 -1.38 24.68
CA ASP A 102 0.12 -2.72 25.11
C ASP A 102 0.77 -3.89 24.33
N ASP A 103 1.94 -3.67 23.71
CA ASP A 103 2.65 -4.66 22.86
C ASP A 103 1.83 -5.16 21.65
N ASP A 104 0.82 -4.39 21.23
CA ASP A 104 0.02 -4.65 20.03
C ASP A 104 0.58 -3.90 18.81
N VAL A 105 0.31 -4.44 17.62
CA VAL A 105 0.67 -3.80 16.35
C VAL A 105 -0.53 -3.05 15.80
N ILE A 106 -0.45 -1.72 15.84
CA ILE A 106 -1.52 -0.82 15.39
C ILE A 106 -1.25 -0.27 14.00
N ILE A 107 -2.31 0.24 13.38
CA ILE A 107 -2.25 0.93 12.08
C ILE A 107 -2.08 2.43 12.31
N VAL A 108 -1.10 3.03 11.64
CA VAL A 108 -0.73 4.46 11.83
C VAL A 108 -0.57 5.17 10.48
N HIS A 109 -0.41 6.49 10.50
CA HIS A 109 0.00 7.29 9.34
C HIS A 109 1.17 8.20 9.75
N GLY A 110 2.39 7.64 9.73
CA GLY A 110 3.61 8.27 10.21
C GLY A 110 3.60 8.58 11.72
N ASP A 111 4.75 9.01 12.24
CA ASP A 111 4.88 9.60 13.57
C ASP A 111 4.95 11.12 13.41
N LEU A 112 3.96 11.87 13.90
CA LEU A 112 4.05 13.34 13.95
C LEU A 112 4.62 13.73 15.32
N TYR A 113 5.80 14.35 15.34
CA TYR A 113 6.47 14.82 16.57
C TYR A 113 6.85 13.76 17.61
N GLY A 114 7.10 12.51 17.17
CA GLY A 114 7.53 11.44 18.10
C GLY A 114 6.39 10.90 18.98
N GLU A 115 5.15 11.29 18.68
CA GLU A 115 3.93 10.71 19.22
C GLU A 115 3.14 10.10 18.05
N SER A 116 2.52 8.94 18.26
CA SER A 116 1.66 8.26 17.29
C SER A 116 0.30 8.98 17.18
N LEU A 117 0.35 10.25 16.76
CA LEU A 117 -0.81 11.15 16.78
C LEU A 117 -1.85 10.78 15.72
N ALA A 118 -1.50 9.99 14.70
CA ALA A 118 -2.37 9.64 13.57
C ALA A 118 -2.67 8.14 13.50
N ASN A 119 -3.14 7.56 14.60
CA ASN A 119 -3.58 6.17 14.64
C ASN A 119 -4.86 5.99 13.83
N GLY A 120 -4.84 5.00 12.94
CA GLY A 120 -6.06 4.47 12.33
C GLY A 120 -7.01 4.02 13.42
N LYS A 121 -8.31 4.30 13.25
CA LYS A 121 -9.34 3.90 14.21
C LYS A 121 -10.31 2.90 13.58
N ASN A 122 -10.84 2.00 14.39
CA ASN A 122 -11.98 1.17 14.00
C ASN A 122 -13.29 1.96 14.14
N ASP A 123 -14.43 1.38 13.74
CA ASP A 123 -15.73 2.04 13.80
C ASP A 123 -16.19 2.43 15.23
N LYS A 124 -15.57 1.84 16.26
CA LYS A 124 -15.81 2.16 17.68
C LYS A 124 -14.93 3.29 18.20
N GLY A 125 -13.98 3.79 17.41
CA GLY A 125 -13.03 4.83 17.81
C GLY A 125 -11.79 4.30 18.55
N GLU A 126 -11.61 2.98 18.63
CA GLU A 126 -10.42 2.35 19.21
C GLU A 126 -9.29 2.29 18.18
N ASN A 127 -8.03 2.16 18.61
CA ASN A 127 -6.90 1.94 17.70
C ASN A 127 -7.19 0.71 16.81
N LEU A 128 -7.05 0.89 15.50
CA LEU A 128 -7.15 -0.20 14.54
C LEU A 128 -5.89 -1.05 14.64
N THR A 129 -6.02 -2.36 14.85
CA THR A 129 -4.88 -3.28 14.93
C THR A 129 -4.65 -4.05 13.63
N LEU A 130 -3.42 -4.50 13.40
CA LEU A 130 -3.10 -5.41 12.29
C LEU A 130 -3.96 -6.68 12.35
N LYS A 131 -4.21 -7.20 13.55
CA LYS A 131 -5.08 -8.37 13.76
C LYS A 131 -6.51 -8.12 13.26
N GLN A 132 -7.07 -6.93 13.50
CA GLN A 132 -8.39 -6.56 13.00
C GLN A 132 -8.40 -6.47 11.46
N VAL A 133 -7.42 -5.80 10.85
CA VAL A 133 -7.30 -5.73 9.38
C VAL A 133 -7.22 -7.12 8.75
N LEU A 134 -6.39 -8.00 9.32
CA LEU A 134 -6.24 -9.39 8.84
C LEU A 134 -7.51 -10.22 9.01
N ASN A 135 -8.28 -9.98 10.09
CA ASN A 135 -9.60 -10.60 10.27
C ASN A 135 -10.58 -10.15 9.19
N ASP A 136 -10.66 -8.85 8.88
CA ASP A 136 -11.55 -8.33 7.84
C ASP A 136 -11.22 -8.94 6.48
N CYS A 137 -9.93 -9.00 6.12
CA CYS A 137 -9.46 -9.66 4.90
C CYS A 137 -9.86 -11.15 4.84
N ARG A 138 -9.68 -11.90 5.95
CA ARG A 138 -10.09 -13.32 5.99
C ARG A 138 -11.59 -13.50 5.88
N ASN A 139 -12.37 -12.67 6.56
CA ASN A 139 -13.83 -12.73 6.52
C ASN A 139 -14.35 -12.45 5.10
N PHE A 140 -13.76 -11.47 4.41
CA PHE A 140 -14.03 -11.22 3.00
C PHE A 140 -13.71 -12.45 2.14
N LEU A 141 -12.49 -13.00 2.25
CA LEU A 141 -12.05 -14.14 1.43
C LEU A 141 -12.84 -15.43 1.70
N ASN A 142 -13.39 -15.62 2.91
CA ASN A 142 -14.26 -16.75 3.25
C ASN A 142 -15.59 -16.72 2.46
N THR A 143 -16.06 -15.54 2.07
CA THR A 143 -17.29 -15.34 1.30
C THR A 143 -17.04 -15.05 -0.18
N HIS A 144 -15.81 -14.70 -0.53
CA HIS A 144 -15.34 -14.36 -1.88
C HIS A 144 -14.14 -15.23 -2.26
N VAL A 145 -14.34 -16.56 -2.27
CA VAL A 145 -13.26 -17.56 -2.36
C VAL A 145 -12.45 -17.51 -3.65
N THR A 146 -12.94 -16.82 -4.68
CA THR A 146 -12.22 -16.61 -5.93
C THR A 146 -11.20 -15.48 -5.82
N GLU A 147 -11.32 -14.60 -4.83
CA GLU A 147 -10.48 -13.41 -4.72
C GLU A 147 -9.17 -13.73 -4.00
N THR A 148 -8.20 -12.82 -4.09
CA THR A 148 -6.98 -12.80 -3.27
C THR A 148 -6.69 -11.37 -2.87
N ILE A 149 -6.11 -11.16 -1.69
CA ILE A 149 -5.74 -9.83 -1.20
C ILE A 149 -4.23 -9.75 -1.06
N ILE A 150 -3.61 -8.71 -1.61
CA ILE A 150 -2.22 -8.35 -1.33
C ILE A 150 -2.24 -7.38 -0.15
N ILE A 151 -1.61 -7.76 0.97
CA ILE A 151 -1.33 -6.82 2.06
C ILE A 151 0.13 -6.40 1.95
N HIS A 152 0.35 -5.09 1.87
CA HIS A 152 1.67 -4.48 1.80
C HIS A 152 2.00 -3.86 3.15
N LEU A 153 2.92 -4.47 3.87
CA LEU A 153 3.32 -4.05 5.21
C LEU A 153 4.52 -3.11 5.14
N LYS A 154 4.44 -1.97 5.83
CA LYS A 154 5.57 -1.08 6.07
C LYS A 154 5.56 -0.66 7.54
N ASN A 155 6.73 -0.65 8.16
CA ASN A 155 6.92 -0.06 9.47
C ASN A 155 6.99 1.48 9.37
N GLU A 156 6.21 2.19 10.17
CA GLU A 156 6.23 3.66 10.30
C GLU A 156 6.75 4.14 11.67
N SER A 157 7.04 3.23 12.61
CA SER A 157 7.59 3.65 13.90
C SER A 157 8.98 4.25 13.74
N ASN A 158 9.15 5.47 14.24
CA ASN A 158 10.47 6.02 14.49
C ASN A 158 11.09 5.38 15.74
N CYS A 159 12.42 5.39 15.79
CA CYS A 159 13.12 5.19 17.05
C CYS A 159 12.63 6.24 18.06
N LYS A 160 12.14 5.79 19.23
CA LYS A 160 11.77 6.68 20.34
C LYS A 160 12.87 7.73 20.53
N GLY A 161 12.55 9.01 20.30
CA GLY A 161 13.44 10.15 20.54
C GLY A 161 13.99 10.91 19.32
N ILE A 162 13.63 10.56 18.07
CA ILE A 162 13.92 11.41 16.90
C ILE A 162 12.62 12.09 16.42
N PRO A 163 12.49 13.42 16.55
CA PRO A 163 11.36 14.15 15.97
C PRO A 163 11.26 13.94 14.45
N PHE A 164 10.04 13.77 13.94
CA PHE A 164 9.74 13.53 12.52
C PHE A 164 10.43 14.48 11.55
N PHE A 165 10.54 15.77 11.92
CA PHE A 165 11.21 16.78 11.11
C PHE A 165 12.72 16.55 10.99
N ASP A 166 13.36 16.02 12.04
CA ASP A 166 14.78 15.75 12.01
C ASP A 166 15.05 14.54 11.12
N ALA A 167 14.32 13.43 11.28
CA ALA A 167 14.45 12.21 10.47
C ALA A 167 14.27 12.46 8.96
N HIS A 168 13.25 13.24 8.58
CA HIS A 168 12.98 13.58 7.17
C HIS A 168 14.03 14.55 6.58
N GLN A 169 14.59 15.46 7.38
CA GLN A 169 15.57 16.46 6.92
C GLN A 169 16.99 15.85 6.78
N ILE A 170 17.34 14.87 7.62
CA ILE A 170 18.67 14.23 7.62
C ILE A 170 18.77 13.01 6.71
N GLY A 171 17.68 12.62 6.02
CA GLY A 171 17.68 11.47 5.10
C GLY A 171 18.01 10.14 5.78
N ILE A 172 17.95 10.11 7.11
CA ILE A 172 18.04 8.89 7.90
C ILE A 172 16.64 8.31 7.82
N ASP A 173 16.47 7.22 7.07
CA ASP A 173 15.49 6.20 7.45
C ASP A 173 15.69 6.02 8.93
N SER A 174 14.75 6.48 9.78
CA SER A 174 14.80 6.27 11.23
C SER A 174 15.11 4.81 11.44
N GLY A 175 16.39 4.50 11.65
CA GLY A 175 16.93 3.21 11.26
C GLY A 175 16.14 2.18 11.98
N ASN A 176 15.38 1.39 11.21
CA ASN A 176 14.41 0.40 11.64
C ASN A 176 14.56 0.09 13.13
N CYS A 177 13.86 0.83 13.99
CA CYS A 177 13.80 0.49 15.40
C CYS A 177 12.86 -0.70 15.49
N LEU A 178 13.37 -1.82 14.97
CA LEU A 178 12.77 -3.13 15.00
C LEU A 178 12.77 -3.53 16.46
N ASN A 179 11.64 -3.28 17.13
CA ASN A 179 11.35 -4.05 18.29
C ASN A 179 11.22 -5.51 17.82
N SER A 180 12.17 -6.37 18.19
CA SER A 180 12.19 -7.78 17.80
C SER A 180 10.87 -8.49 18.13
N ASP A 181 10.12 -7.96 19.09
CA ASP A 181 8.81 -8.47 19.48
C ASP A 181 7.73 -8.16 18.43
N ARG A 182 7.77 -6.98 17.79
CA ARG A 182 6.89 -6.65 16.66
C ARG A 182 7.06 -7.61 15.49
N GLN A 183 8.31 -7.85 15.10
CA GLN A 183 8.62 -8.82 14.04
C GLN A 183 7.99 -10.18 14.35
N LYS A 184 8.15 -10.67 15.59
CA LYS A 184 7.55 -11.95 16.03
C LYS A 184 6.03 -11.90 15.92
N ILE A 185 5.38 -10.82 16.34
CA ILE A 185 3.93 -10.67 16.27
C ILE A 185 3.45 -10.69 14.80
N VAL A 186 4.03 -9.86 13.94
CA VAL A 186 3.68 -9.81 12.51
C VAL A 186 3.89 -11.17 11.83
N ASN A 187 5.03 -11.80 12.07
CA ASN A 187 5.34 -13.11 11.50
C ASN A 187 4.43 -14.22 12.05
N ASN A 188 4.04 -14.15 13.32
CA ASN A 188 3.09 -15.08 13.91
C ASN A 188 1.69 -14.92 13.28
N LEU A 189 1.20 -13.68 13.19
CA LEU A 189 -0.11 -13.35 12.59
C LEU A 189 -0.22 -13.77 11.12
N THR A 190 0.90 -13.88 10.40
CA THR A 190 0.98 -14.24 8.98
C THR A 190 1.54 -15.65 8.73
N SER A 191 1.67 -16.48 9.76
CA SER A 191 2.33 -17.81 9.66
C SER A 191 1.44 -18.93 9.08
N ASN A 192 0.12 -18.80 9.18
CA ASN A 192 -0.80 -19.87 8.78
C ASN A 192 -0.97 -19.97 7.26
N LYS A 193 -0.29 -20.95 6.64
CA LYS A 193 -0.28 -21.18 5.19
C LYS A 193 -1.65 -21.43 4.54
N ASN A 194 -2.68 -21.75 5.32
CA ASN A 194 -4.04 -21.88 4.80
C ASN A 194 -4.64 -20.51 4.42
N TYR A 195 -4.27 -19.46 5.16
CA TYR A 195 -4.76 -18.10 4.93
C TYR A 195 -3.73 -17.19 4.29
N TYR A 196 -2.45 -17.52 4.37
CA TYR A 196 -1.37 -16.64 3.94
C TYR A 196 -0.45 -17.29 2.92
N PHE A 197 -0.08 -16.50 1.91
CA PHE A 197 1.02 -16.79 1.02
C PHE A 197 2.20 -15.87 1.38
N THR A 198 3.26 -16.47 1.92
CA THR A 198 4.46 -15.76 2.41
C THR A 198 5.74 -16.19 1.70
N GLU A 199 5.64 -16.95 0.62
CA GLU A 199 6.80 -17.36 -0.17
C GLU A 199 7.41 -16.18 -0.92
N LYS A 200 8.73 -16.19 -1.08
CA LYS A 200 9.51 -15.13 -1.76
C LYS A 200 9.50 -15.34 -3.28
N ARG A 201 8.30 -15.39 -3.87
CA ARG A 201 8.11 -15.52 -5.32
C ARG A 201 6.77 -14.93 -5.73
N MET A 202 6.63 -14.60 -7.01
CA MET A 202 5.36 -14.16 -7.58
C MET A 202 4.42 -15.36 -7.82
N PRO A 203 3.24 -15.43 -7.16
CA PRO A 203 2.30 -16.54 -7.34
C PRO A 203 1.40 -16.37 -8.57
N LYS A 204 0.89 -17.50 -9.09
CA LYS A 204 -0.29 -17.53 -9.95
C LYS A 204 -1.55 -17.28 -9.13
N LEU A 205 -2.56 -16.66 -9.73
CA LEU A 205 -3.83 -16.36 -9.07
C LEU A 205 -4.46 -17.60 -8.42
N ASN A 206 -4.50 -18.75 -9.11
CA ASN A 206 -5.05 -20.00 -8.55
C ASN A 206 -4.31 -20.54 -7.31
N GLU A 207 -3.05 -20.17 -7.09
CA GLU A 207 -2.32 -20.59 -5.89
C GLU A 207 -2.76 -19.82 -4.63
N VAL A 208 -3.36 -18.64 -4.84
CA VAL A 208 -3.62 -17.64 -3.80
C VAL A 208 -5.08 -17.20 -3.69
N ARG A 209 -5.98 -17.73 -4.52
CA ARG A 209 -7.43 -17.57 -4.30
C ARG A 209 -7.79 -18.03 -2.88
N GLY A 210 -8.57 -17.23 -2.17
CA GLY A 210 -8.91 -17.43 -0.76
C GLY A 210 -7.78 -17.13 0.23
N LYS A 211 -6.63 -16.58 -0.22
CA LYS A 211 -5.47 -16.27 0.62
C LYS A 211 -5.06 -14.80 0.54
N ILE A 212 -4.40 -14.36 1.60
CA ILE A 212 -3.72 -13.07 1.70
C ILE A 212 -2.26 -13.28 1.28
N VAL A 213 -1.83 -12.60 0.23
CA VAL A 213 -0.44 -12.51 -0.20
C VAL A 213 0.25 -11.41 0.61
N VAL A 214 1.34 -11.77 1.30
CA VAL A 214 2.09 -10.79 2.09
C VAL A 214 3.22 -10.21 1.26
N ALA A 215 3.19 -8.89 1.08
CA ALA A 215 4.29 -8.08 0.57
C ALA A 215 4.76 -7.14 1.68
N THR A 216 6.04 -6.75 1.67
CA THR A 216 6.61 -5.98 2.79
C THR A 216 7.75 -5.08 2.34
N ARG A 217 7.92 -3.92 3.00
CA ARG A 217 9.13 -3.09 2.93
C ARG A 217 10.13 -3.40 4.05
N GLU A 218 9.86 -4.44 4.84
CA GLU A 218 10.73 -4.91 5.93
C GLU A 218 11.41 -6.23 5.55
N THR A 219 12.75 -6.27 5.66
CA THR A 219 13.56 -7.43 5.24
C THR A 219 13.36 -8.67 6.11
N ASP A 220 12.83 -8.48 7.31
CA ASP A 220 12.71 -9.46 8.40
C ASP A 220 11.27 -9.96 8.60
N TYR A 221 10.31 -9.43 7.83
CA TYR A 221 8.94 -9.95 7.76
C TYR A 221 8.84 -11.11 6.75
N ASN A 222 7.93 -12.03 7.01
CA ASN A 222 7.52 -13.06 6.07
C ASN A 222 6.86 -12.43 4.82
N GLY A 223 7.11 -12.98 3.63
CA GLY A 223 6.51 -12.50 2.38
C GLY A 223 7.50 -11.94 1.36
N MET A 224 6.94 -11.32 0.32
CA MET A 224 7.71 -10.71 -0.77
C MET A 224 8.28 -9.36 -0.32
N TYR A 225 9.59 -9.28 -0.13
CA TYR A 225 10.27 -8.02 0.15
C TYR A 225 10.35 -7.15 -1.11
N LEU A 226 9.77 -5.94 -1.05
CA LEU A 226 9.69 -4.97 -2.12
C LEU A 226 10.67 -3.83 -1.88
N THR A 227 11.57 -3.60 -2.84
CA THR A 227 12.55 -2.50 -2.75
C THR A 227 12.01 -1.25 -3.41
N PHE A 228 11.66 -0.26 -2.59
CA PHE A 228 11.22 1.05 -3.06
C PHE A 228 12.40 1.99 -3.39
N PRO A 229 12.21 3.01 -4.26
CA PRO A 229 13.12 4.17 -4.32
C PRO A 229 13.43 4.67 -2.92
N GLY A 230 14.67 5.14 -2.69
CA GLY A 230 15.06 5.62 -1.36
C GLY A 230 14.27 6.87 -0.96
N ASN A 231 14.59 7.47 0.20
CA ASN A 231 13.88 8.62 0.82
C ASN A 231 13.87 9.94 0.03
N ARG A 232 14.10 9.90 -1.29
CA ARG A 232 13.89 11.03 -2.17
C ARG A 232 12.44 10.99 -2.62
N SER A 233 11.63 11.76 -1.93
CA SER A 233 10.21 12.04 -2.11
C SER A 233 9.69 12.34 -3.53
N LYS A 234 10.58 12.42 -4.54
CA LYS A 234 10.30 12.67 -5.95
C LYS A 234 10.83 11.60 -6.91
N GLU A 235 11.44 10.52 -6.40
CA GLU A 235 12.11 9.51 -7.23
C GLU A 235 11.08 8.58 -7.90
N ILE A 236 11.32 8.30 -9.18
CA ILE A 236 10.51 7.39 -10.00
C ILE A 236 11.45 6.28 -10.50
N ARG A 237 11.22 5.03 -10.07
CA ARG A 237 11.95 3.86 -10.58
C ARG A 237 11.26 3.29 -11.79
N LEU A 238 11.80 3.67 -12.95
CA LEU A 238 11.33 3.20 -14.24
C LEU A 238 12.21 2.02 -14.69
N CYS A 239 11.63 0.83 -14.88
CA CYS A 239 12.43 -0.32 -15.30
C CYS A 239 12.98 -0.20 -16.73
N SER A 240 12.44 0.73 -17.54
CA SER A 240 12.99 1.03 -18.86
C SER A 240 14.32 1.77 -18.78
N SER A 241 14.55 2.54 -17.69
CA SER A 241 15.73 3.38 -17.53
C SER A 241 16.90 2.66 -16.88
N ASN A 242 16.64 1.57 -16.14
CA ASN A 242 17.70 0.76 -15.55
C ASN A 242 17.32 -0.73 -15.42
N PRO A 243 17.94 -1.65 -16.19
CA PRO A 243 17.68 -3.09 -16.08
C PRO A 243 18.15 -3.69 -14.75
N SER A 244 18.90 -2.93 -13.94
CA SER A 244 19.37 -3.33 -12.60
C SER A 244 18.31 -3.17 -11.52
N PHE A 245 17.14 -2.58 -11.81
CA PHE A 245 16.01 -2.52 -10.87
C PHE A 245 15.35 -3.88 -10.73
N LYS A 246 16.01 -4.77 -9.99
CA LYS A 246 15.53 -6.11 -9.66
C LYS A 246 14.66 -6.08 -8.42
N CYS A 247 13.65 -6.95 -8.39
CA CYS A 247 12.89 -7.19 -7.18
C CYS A 247 13.74 -7.98 -6.18
N ALA A 248 13.76 -7.57 -4.91
CA ALA A 248 14.55 -8.27 -3.90
C ALA A 248 13.97 -9.64 -3.51
N PHE A 249 12.67 -9.89 -3.74
CA PHE A 249 12.10 -11.22 -3.54
C PHE A 249 12.54 -12.22 -4.62
N ASP A 250 12.85 -11.79 -5.85
CA ASP A 250 13.27 -12.65 -6.95
C ASP A 250 13.99 -11.82 -8.03
N ASN A 251 15.29 -12.09 -8.24
CA ASN A 251 16.15 -11.37 -9.19
C ASN A 251 15.78 -11.58 -10.67
N ASN A 252 14.89 -12.54 -10.96
CA ASN A 252 14.31 -12.68 -12.30
C ASN A 252 13.26 -11.61 -12.59
N TYR A 253 12.69 -10.99 -11.55
CA TYR A 253 11.72 -9.92 -11.69
C TYR A 253 12.37 -8.54 -11.69
N ARG A 254 11.77 -7.63 -12.45
CA ARG A 254 12.02 -6.18 -12.36
C ARG A 254 10.93 -5.52 -11.54
N CYS A 255 11.31 -4.64 -10.62
CA CYS A 255 10.37 -3.90 -9.79
C CYS A 255 10.38 -2.43 -10.21
N CYS A 256 9.32 -2.00 -10.89
CA CYS A 256 9.14 -0.62 -11.35
C CYS A 256 8.17 0.06 -10.40
N ILE A 257 8.64 1.10 -9.73
CA ILE A 257 7.89 1.70 -8.63
C ILE A 257 7.90 3.21 -8.81
N GLN A 258 6.70 3.79 -8.89
CA GLN A 258 6.48 5.21 -8.78
C GLN A 258 5.82 5.48 -7.42
N ASP A 259 6.61 6.03 -6.49
CA ASP A 259 6.18 6.42 -5.12
C ASP A 259 6.60 7.89 -4.85
N ALA A 260 6.51 8.74 -5.87
CA ALA A 260 6.94 10.12 -5.83
C ALA A 260 5.85 11.02 -5.21
N TYR A 261 5.67 10.92 -3.90
CA TYR A 261 4.55 11.52 -3.17
C TYR A 261 4.66 13.04 -2.93
N GLU A 262 5.82 13.68 -3.11
CA GLU A 262 6.00 15.14 -2.97
C GLU A 262 5.94 15.95 -4.28
N LEU A 263 5.72 15.28 -5.40
CA LEU A 263 5.53 15.93 -6.69
C LEU A 263 4.31 16.86 -6.65
N ALA A 264 4.40 17.98 -7.39
CA ALA A 264 3.21 18.79 -7.64
C ALA A 264 2.20 17.99 -8.48
N GLU A 265 0.93 18.36 -8.44
CA GLU A 265 -0.15 17.62 -9.10
C GLU A 265 0.15 17.28 -10.57
N ASN A 266 0.58 18.26 -11.37
CA ASN A 266 0.91 18.03 -12.79
C ASN A 266 2.11 17.07 -12.95
N GLU A 267 3.17 17.25 -12.17
CA GLU A 267 4.35 16.38 -12.19
C GLU A 267 4.00 14.95 -11.76
N LYS A 268 3.06 14.81 -10.81
CA LYS A 268 2.55 13.52 -10.36
C LYS A 268 1.78 12.81 -11.46
N TRP A 269 0.88 13.52 -12.14
CA TRP A 269 0.15 12.97 -13.29
C TRP A 269 1.10 12.52 -14.40
N GLU A 270 2.14 13.30 -14.69
CA GLU A 270 3.18 12.90 -15.63
C GLU A 270 3.91 11.63 -15.18
N ALA A 271 4.25 11.52 -13.90
CA ALA A 271 4.88 10.32 -13.34
C ALA A 271 3.99 9.07 -13.45
N ILE A 272 2.69 9.21 -13.15
CA ILE A 272 1.69 8.14 -13.26
C ILE A 272 1.54 7.68 -14.71
N ILE A 273 1.41 8.63 -15.64
CA ILE A 273 1.24 8.33 -17.08
C ILE A 273 2.51 7.70 -17.65
N ARG A 274 3.69 8.13 -17.17
CA ARG A 274 4.97 7.65 -17.68
C ARG A 274 5.17 6.16 -17.47
N ILE A 275 4.91 5.63 -16.27
CA ILE A 275 5.06 4.18 -16.01
C ILE A 275 4.07 3.34 -16.85
N ILE A 276 2.83 3.83 -17.03
CA ILE A 276 1.82 3.18 -17.89
C ILE A 276 2.29 3.16 -19.36
N ASN A 277 2.75 4.30 -19.87
CA ASN A 277 3.21 4.42 -21.26
C ASN A 277 4.45 3.55 -21.53
N GLU A 278 5.35 3.39 -20.56
CA GLU A 278 6.51 2.53 -20.70
C GLU A 278 6.13 1.06 -20.77
N GLN A 279 5.18 0.59 -19.96
CA GLN A 279 4.63 -0.76 -20.06
C GLN A 279 3.98 -0.99 -21.43
N ASN A 280 3.14 -0.04 -21.88
CA ASN A 280 2.51 -0.09 -23.21
C ASN A 280 3.53 -0.23 -24.32
N LYS A 281 4.59 0.57 -24.25
CA LYS A 281 5.68 0.56 -25.23
C LYS A 281 6.40 -0.79 -25.21
N SER A 282 6.79 -1.31 -24.05
CA SER A 282 7.43 -2.62 -23.91
C SER A 282 6.55 -3.74 -24.47
N TYR A 283 5.25 -3.73 -24.18
CA TYR A 283 4.28 -4.70 -24.71
C TYR A 283 4.20 -4.64 -26.24
N ASN A 284 4.00 -3.46 -26.81
CA ASN A 284 3.86 -3.27 -28.26
C ASN A 284 5.14 -3.65 -29.03
N GLN A 285 6.30 -3.60 -28.37
CA GLN A 285 7.58 -4.00 -28.94
C GLN A 285 7.89 -5.50 -28.76
N GLY A 286 7.00 -6.26 -28.11
CA GLY A 286 7.21 -7.68 -27.85
C GLY A 286 8.32 -7.96 -26.84
N ASP A 287 8.56 -7.04 -25.89
CA ASP A 287 9.59 -7.21 -24.86
C ASP A 287 9.20 -8.35 -23.89
N SER A 288 9.85 -9.51 -24.04
CA SER A 288 9.60 -10.71 -23.23
C SER A 288 9.83 -10.49 -21.73
N ARG A 289 10.59 -9.45 -21.35
CA ARG A 289 10.85 -9.11 -19.95
C ARG A 289 9.59 -8.63 -19.22
N ILE A 290 8.54 -8.24 -19.94
CA ILE A 290 7.27 -7.79 -19.33
C ILE A 290 6.60 -8.90 -18.49
N GLU A 291 6.82 -10.17 -18.82
CA GLU A 291 6.24 -11.29 -18.07
C GLU A 291 6.77 -11.38 -16.64
N ASN A 292 7.97 -10.86 -16.40
CA ASN A 292 8.61 -10.78 -15.10
C ASN A 292 8.83 -9.32 -14.67
N THR A 293 7.93 -8.41 -15.04
CA THR A 293 7.90 -7.06 -14.47
C THR A 293 6.78 -6.98 -13.43
N LEU A 294 7.09 -6.45 -12.24
CA LEU A 294 6.12 -5.98 -11.27
C LEU A 294 6.14 -4.46 -11.28
N ASP A 295 5.00 -3.87 -11.56
CA ASP A 295 4.81 -2.44 -11.50
C ASP A 295 3.99 -2.07 -10.27
N ILE A 296 4.35 -0.99 -9.57
CA ILE A 296 3.57 -0.41 -8.49
C ILE A 296 3.52 1.11 -8.71
N ASN A 297 2.33 1.63 -8.97
CA ASN A 297 2.15 3.03 -9.34
C ASN A 297 1.24 3.72 -8.34
N PHE A 298 1.81 4.44 -7.37
CA PHE A 298 1.06 5.20 -6.38
C PHE A 298 0.51 6.48 -7.01
N MET A 299 -0.81 6.69 -6.97
CA MET A 299 -1.41 7.96 -7.37
C MET A 299 -1.45 9.00 -6.25
N SER A 300 -1.21 8.58 -5.00
CA SER A 300 -1.26 9.46 -3.82
C SER A 300 -0.15 10.52 -3.82
N THR A 301 -0.47 11.68 -3.22
CA THR A 301 0.45 12.80 -2.96
C THR A 301 0.28 13.30 -1.53
N THR A 302 1.30 13.95 -0.99
CA THR A 302 1.19 14.68 0.27
C THR A 302 0.41 15.99 0.08
N VAL A 303 -0.27 16.45 1.14
CA VAL A 303 -1.08 17.67 1.09
C VAL A 303 -0.19 18.92 1.04
N GLY A 304 -0.38 19.76 0.01
CA GLY A 304 0.44 20.95 -0.24
C GLY A 304 0.37 22.05 0.83
N THR A 305 -0.70 22.10 1.62
CA THR A 305 -0.96 23.14 2.65
C THR A 305 0.13 23.20 3.73
N LEU A 306 0.83 22.09 3.98
CA LEU A 306 1.92 22.02 4.96
C LEU A 306 3.29 22.48 4.43
N LYS A 307 3.51 22.63 3.10
CA LYS A 307 4.69 23.38 2.64
C LYS A 307 4.64 24.83 3.12
N LEU A 308 3.45 25.40 3.34
CA LEU A 308 3.29 26.77 3.85
C LEU A 308 3.36 26.82 5.38
N VAL A 309 2.71 25.89 6.09
CA VAL A 309 2.73 25.84 7.56
C VAL A 309 4.09 25.42 8.11
N ALA A 310 4.76 24.41 7.52
CA ALA A 310 6.11 24.03 7.93
C ALA A 310 7.14 25.14 7.65
N ASN A 311 6.94 25.92 6.58
CA ASN A 311 7.77 27.10 6.30
C ASN A 311 7.48 28.29 7.23
N SER A 312 6.27 28.40 7.80
CA SER A 312 5.96 29.44 8.79
C SER A 312 6.47 29.07 10.18
N LEU A 313 6.48 27.78 10.54
CA LEU A 313 7.03 27.28 11.80
C LEU A 313 8.57 27.31 11.84
N LYS A 314 9.25 27.25 10.68
CA LYS A 314 10.71 27.45 10.57
C LYS A 314 11.17 28.90 10.75
N LYS A 315 10.25 29.86 10.84
CA LYS A 315 10.55 31.30 10.95
C LYS A 315 10.36 31.90 12.35
N ASN A 316 10.00 31.07 13.33
CA ASN A 316 9.93 31.42 14.76
C ASN A 316 10.88 30.54 15.56
#